data_AF-R5VBB0-F1
#
_entry.id   AF-R5VBB0-F1
#
_cell.length_a   1.000
_cell.length_b   1.000
_cell.length_c   1.000
_cell.angle_alpha   90.00
_cell.angle_beta   90.00
_cell.angle_gamma   90.00
#
_symmetry.space_group_name_H-M   'P 1'
#
loop_
_entity.id
_entity.type
_entity.pdbx_description
1 polymer ?
#
loop_
_entity_poly.entity_id
_entity_poly.type
_entity_poly.pdbx_seq_one_letter_code
_entity_poly.pdbx_strand_id
1 'polypeptide(L)'
;MEISKKEILAKLYCIKAGLSAISLEKDKLSQEESNCAKIHQEMDDNQKKKKIAIDSLNKVEQDIKIKEKTITGIESNQGVPEKVNIGHAIGIGAGIGIIGGGIGWVVFVFIYDLIHSMKNNQNQFSGNLMGKIWIGMLVVWFISTIVYYFVEKHKNLKNYKKSLADKKASVNKENSAIASLKKNQNNIQQNLSSFDQTNERLNAKHANALVNYLKVKNITIESSKTLYDALITEFSSVLDPRDWANIDLIIFYYETGRADTLKEALQQVDRQRQNEALIKAIKDASNQISSTIQRSLDQLQSTMIHCYQDLSLQLKNQHAQVMQRLSRIQSDFHSLNESVKKANASIQNLSKTIEKSTLESIETISSNEYLQHALLEKINVNSVALVDDVNYLLFYKKPNIL
;
A
#
# COMPACT_ATOMS: atom_id res chain seq x y z
N MET A 1 3.47 46.02 -78.79
CA MET A 1 4.28 44.85 -79.18
C MET A 1 3.73 43.67 -78.41
N GLU A 2 3.04 42.74 -79.06
CA GLU A 2 2.56 41.53 -78.36
C GLU A 2 3.77 40.68 -77.98
N ILE A 3 3.99 40.51 -76.68
CA ILE A 3 5.03 39.63 -76.14
C ILE A 3 4.67 38.20 -76.56
N SER A 4 5.61 37.50 -77.21
CA SER A 4 5.36 36.13 -77.67
C SER A 4 5.10 35.19 -76.48
N LYS A 5 4.24 34.18 -76.67
CA LYS A 5 4.01 33.11 -75.68
C LYS A 5 5.32 32.51 -75.13
N LYS A 6 6.33 32.35 -75.98
CA LYS A 6 7.66 31.86 -75.59
C LYS A 6 8.41 32.82 -74.67
N GLU A 7 8.26 34.12 -74.90
CA GLU A 7 8.91 35.16 -74.11
C GLU A 7 8.26 35.28 -72.71
N ILE A 8 6.93 35.17 -72.62
CA ILE A 8 6.23 35.11 -71.32
C ILE A 8 6.69 33.88 -70.53
N LEU A 9 6.71 32.71 -71.17
CA LEU A 9 7.13 31.47 -70.54
C LEU A 9 8.58 31.54 -70.03
N ALA A 10 9.50 32.11 -70.83
CA ALA A 10 10.88 32.33 -70.41
C ALA A 10 10.97 33.23 -69.17
N LYS A 11 10.20 34.32 -69.10
CA LYS A 11 10.15 35.20 -67.93
C LYS A 11 9.58 34.50 -66.70
N LEU A 12 8.54 33.68 -66.84
CA LEU A 12 8.00 32.85 -65.74
C LEU A 12 9.05 31.86 -65.20
N TYR A 13 9.81 31.21 -66.08
CA TYR A 13 10.90 30.34 -65.65
C TYR A 13 12.04 31.09 -64.95
N CYS A 14 12.34 32.33 -65.36
CA CYS A 14 13.32 33.17 -64.68
C CYS A 14 12.88 33.52 -63.25
N ILE A 15 11.61 33.88 -63.04
CA ILE A 15 11.05 34.11 -61.70
C ILE A 15 11.17 32.84 -60.86
N LYS A 16 10.78 31.67 -61.39
CA LYS A 16 10.89 30.38 -60.69
C LYS A 16 12.33 30.06 -60.30
N ALA A 17 13.29 30.26 -61.21
CA ALA A 17 14.70 30.04 -60.94
C ALA A 17 15.23 30.99 -59.85
N GLY A 18 14.84 32.25 -59.86
CA GLY A 18 15.19 33.23 -58.82
C GLY A 18 14.63 32.85 -57.45
N LEU A 19 13.37 32.44 -57.37
CA LEU A 19 12.76 31.94 -56.13
C LEU A 19 13.43 30.66 -55.61
N SER A 20 13.83 29.76 -56.51
CA SER A 20 14.58 28.55 -56.17
C SER A 20 15.95 28.87 -55.57
N ALA A 21 16.66 29.86 -56.13
CA ALA A 21 17.93 30.33 -55.57
C ALA A 21 17.76 30.91 -54.15
N ILE A 22 16.71 31.68 -53.89
CA ILE A 22 16.37 32.16 -52.54
C ILE A 22 16.08 30.98 -51.59
N SER A 23 15.35 29.96 -52.07
CA SER A 23 15.06 28.77 -51.27
C SER A 23 16.33 28.00 -50.88
N LEU A 24 17.30 27.89 -51.80
CA LEU A 24 18.57 27.22 -51.52
C LEU A 24 19.37 27.95 -50.42
N GLU A 25 19.35 29.27 -50.42
CA GLU A 25 19.98 30.07 -49.36
C GLU A 25 19.29 29.86 -48.00
N LYS A 26 17.95 29.75 -47.98
CA LYS A 26 17.20 29.39 -46.77
C LYS A 26 17.63 28.02 -46.24
N ASP A 27 17.84 27.03 -47.10
CA ASP A 27 18.25 25.68 -46.67
C ASP A 27 19.65 25.70 -46.02
N LYS A 28 20.58 26.50 -46.54
CA LYS A 28 21.90 26.72 -45.90
C LYS A 28 21.75 27.32 -44.51
N LEU A 29 20.90 28.33 -44.36
CA LEU A 29 20.65 28.96 -43.06
C LEU A 29 20.01 27.97 -42.07
N SER A 30 19.04 27.18 -42.51
CA SER A 30 18.37 26.15 -41.72
C SER A 30 19.35 25.08 -41.22
N GLN A 31 20.32 24.70 -42.06
CA GLN A 31 21.36 23.75 -41.69
C GLN A 31 22.26 24.28 -40.56
N GLU A 32 22.67 25.55 -40.63
CA GLU A 32 23.47 26.19 -39.58
C GLU A 32 22.67 26.39 -38.28
N GLU A 33 21.38 26.73 -38.39
CA GLU A 33 20.47 26.81 -37.24
C GLU A 33 20.33 25.45 -36.54
N SER A 34 20.14 24.37 -37.32
CA SER A 34 20.08 23.00 -36.81
C SER A 34 21.38 22.58 -36.11
N ASN A 35 22.53 22.97 -36.67
CA ASN A 35 23.83 22.69 -36.06
C ASN A 35 23.98 23.39 -34.70
N CYS A 36 23.61 24.67 -34.61
CA CYS A 36 23.61 25.42 -33.36
C CYS A 36 22.68 24.78 -32.31
N ALA A 37 21.47 24.42 -32.72
CA ALA A 37 20.48 23.78 -31.84
C ALA A 37 20.96 22.41 -31.30
N LYS A 38 21.60 21.59 -32.15
CA LYS A 38 22.18 20.30 -31.73
C LYS A 38 23.26 20.46 -30.68
N ILE A 39 24.17 21.42 -30.87
CA ILE A 39 25.25 21.69 -29.90
C ILE A 39 24.66 22.19 -28.58
N HIS A 40 23.64 23.05 -28.62
CA HIS A 40 22.95 23.53 -27.44
C HIS A 40 22.30 22.38 -26.65
N GLN A 41 21.64 21.46 -27.36
CA GLN A 41 21.05 20.27 -26.75
C GLN A 41 22.11 19.35 -26.12
N GLU A 42 23.26 19.15 -26.78
CA GLU A 42 24.39 18.39 -26.21
C GLU A 42 24.91 19.03 -24.91
N MET A 43 24.95 20.36 -24.84
CA MET A 43 25.32 21.09 -23.62
C MET A 43 24.34 20.85 -22.48
N ASP A 44 23.04 20.99 -22.75
CA ASP A 44 21.99 20.78 -21.75
C ASP A 44 22.00 19.34 -21.20
N ASP A 45 22.16 18.35 -22.09
CA ASP A 45 22.29 16.94 -21.70
C ASP A 45 23.53 16.70 -20.84
N ASN A 46 24.65 17.34 -21.17
CA ASN A 46 25.89 17.25 -20.41
C ASN A 46 25.73 17.89 -19.01
N GLN A 47 25.07 19.06 -18.92
CA GLN A 47 24.77 19.71 -17.64
C GLN A 47 23.83 18.89 -16.77
N LYS A 48 22.82 18.25 -17.36
CA LYS A 48 21.91 17.34 -16.66
C LYS A 48 22.66 16.15 -16.07
N LYS A 49 23.56 15.52 -16.85
CA LYS A 49 24.41 14.43 -16.37
C LYS A 49 25.35 14.89 -15.24
N LYS A 50 25.94 16.09 -15.37
CA LYS A 50 26.76 16.70 -14.32
C LYS A 50 25.96 16.87 -13.02
N LYS A 51 24.73 17.37 -13.08
CA LYS A 51 23.86 17.53 -11.90
C LYS A 51 23.59 16.19 -11.19
N ILE A 52 23.26 15.14 -11.95
CA ILE A 52 23.04 13.78 -11.41
C ILE A 52 24.32 13.25 -10.72
N ALA A 53 25.49 13.50 -11.31
CA ALA A 53 26.77 13.12 -10.71
C ALA A 53 27.05 13.87 -9.40
N ILE A 54 26.73 15.17 -9.32
CA ILE A 54 26.84 15.96 -8.08
C ILE A 54 25.90 15.40 -6.99
N ASP A 55 24.64 15.11 -7.33
CA ASP A 55 23.68 14.54 -6.38
C ASP A 55 24.16 13.17 -5.85
N SER A 56 24.74 12.36 -6.73
CA SER A 56 25.34 11.07 -6.36
C SER A 56 26.56 11.24 -5.46
N LEU A 57 27.41 12.24 -5.72
CA LEU A 57 28.57 12.56 -4.89
C LEU A 57 28.13 12.96 -3.47
N ASN A 58 27.15 13.85 -3.36
CA ASN A 58 26.61 14.30 -2.08
C ASN A 58 26.07 13.13 -1.24
N LYS A 59 25.41 12.17 -1.89
CA LYS A 59 24.91 10.95 -1.23
C LYS A 59 26.05 10.07 -0.70
N VAL A 60 27.08 9.84 -1.52
CA VAL A 60 28.27 9.07 -1.11
C VAL A 60 28.99 9.75 0.07
N GLU A 61 29.11 11.07 0.05
CA GLU A 61 29.71 11.82 1.16
C GLU A 61 28.90 11.71 2.46
N GLN A 62 27.56 11.72 2.37
CA GLN A 62 26.70 11.47 3.53
C GLN A 62 26.87 10.05 4.07
N ASP A 63 26.91 9.03 3.20
CA ASP A 63 27.10 7.64 3.60
C ASP A 63 28.45 7.41 4.28
N ILE A 64 29.53 8.05 3.79
CA ILE A 64 30.85 8.03 4.43
C ILE A 64 30.76 8.64 5.84
N LYS A 65 30.16 9.83 5.99
CA LYS A 65 30.00 10.49 7.30
C LYS A 65 29.21 9.65 8.30
N ILE A 66 28.14 8.98 7.85
CA ILE A 66 27.35 8.07 8.69
C ILE A 66 28.21 6.91 9.18
N LYS A 67 29.00 6.29 8.29
CA LYS A 67 29.88 5.17 8.65
C LYS A 67 31.02 5.58 9.58
N GLU A 68 31.64 6.73 9.34
CA GLU A 68 32.66 7.30 10.24
C GLU A 68 32.08 7.53 11.65
N LYS A 69 30.86 8.07 11.74
CA LYS A 69 30.15 8.22 13.02
C LYS A 69 29.89 6.88 13.71
N THR A 70 29.49 5.85 12.96
CA THR A 70 29.30 4.50 13.49
C THR A 70 30.59 3.93 14.07
N ILE A 71 31.73 4.10 13.39
CA ILE A 71 33.04 3.66 13.89
C ILE A 71 33.38 4.37 15.20
N THR A 72 33.26 5.71 15.26
CA THR A 72 33.53 6.46 16.50
C THR A 72 32.64 6.02 17.67
N GLY A 73 31.37 5.65 17.41
CA GLY A 73 30.46 5.11 18.43
C GLY A 73 30.81 3.69 18.90
N ILE A 74 31.39 2.86 18.02
CA ILE A 74 31.90 1.53 18.39
C ILE A 74 33.17 1.67 19.25
N GLU A 75 34.06 2.60 18.89
CA GLU A 75 35.32 2.86 19.59
C GLU A 75 35.12 3.53 20.96
N SER A 76 34.15 4.45 21.09
CA SER A 76 33.85 5.11 22.37
C SER A 76 33.23 4.19 23.41
N ASN A 77 32.64 3.06 22.99
CA ASN A 77 32.04 2.05 23.87
C ASN A 77 33.05 1.01 24.38
N GLN A 78 34.31 1.39 24.59
CA GLN A 78 35.31 0.57 25.29
C GLN A 78 34.95 0.46 26.79
N GLY A 79 34.05 -0.47 27.10
CA GLY A 79 33.75 -0.86 28.47
C GLY A 79 34.98 -1.44 29.17
N VAL A 80 35.19 -1.04 30.43
CA VAL A 80 36.17 -1.62 31.33
C VAL A 80 35.75 -3.07 31.65
N PRO A 81 36.66 -4.05 31.78
CA PRO A 81 36.30 -5.40 32.19
C PRO A 81 35.50 -5.37 33.50
N GLU A 82 34.38 -6.10 33.54
CA GLU A 82 33.55 -6.25 34.74
C GLU A 82 34.44 -6.72 35.91
N LYS A 83 34.47 -5.91 36.98
CA LYS A 83 35.16 -6.28 38.22
C LYS A 83 34.45 -7.51 38.80
N VAL A 84 35.21 -8.57 39.05
CA VAL A 84 34.71 -9.75 39.76
C VAL A 84 34.20 -9.30 41.13
N ASN A 85 32.92 -9.50 41.42
CA ASN A 85 32.34 -9.14 42.70
C ASN A 85 32.87 -10.11 43.77
N ILE A 86 33.82 -9.62 44.56
CA ILE A 86 34.53 -10.38 45.60
C ILE A 86 33.53 -11.00 46.60
N GLY A 87 32.43 -10.31 46.91
CA GLY A 87 31.39 -10.82 47.81
C GLY A 87 30.66 -12.06 47.28
N HIS A 88 30.45 -12.14 45.97
CA HIS A 88 29.79 -13.30 45.34
C HIS A 88 30.72 -14.52 45.27
N ALA A 89 32.01 -14.28 44.99
CA ALA A 89 33.04 -15.32 45.01
C ALA A 89 33.22 -15.93 46.41
N ILE A 90 33.20 -15.10 47.46
CA ILE A 90 33.26 -15.54 48.86
C ILE A 90 32.02 -16.38 49.22
N GLY A 91 30.83 -15.97 48.79
CA GLY A 91 29.56 -16.69 49.06
C GLY A 91 29.51 -18.08 48.43
N ILE A 92 29.94 -18.22 47.18
CA ILE A 92 29.98 -19.52 46.48
C ILE A 92 31.10 -20.41 47.04
N GLY A 93 32.25 -19.82 47.37
CA GLY A 93 33.33 -20.51 48.07
C GLY A 93 32.87 -21.12 49.40
N ALA A 94 32.08 -20.36 50.18
CA ALA A 94 31.48 -20.82 51.45
C ALA A 94 30.55 -22.03 51.25
N GLY A 95 29.67 -22.00 50.25
CA GLY A 95 28.78 -23.13 49.96
C GLY A 95 29.51 -24.42 49.62
N ILE A 96 30.54 -24.36 48.76
CA ILE A 96 31.27 -25.54 48.29
C ILE A 96 32.24 -26.08 49.37
N GLY A 97 32.95 -25.18 50.05
CA GLY A 97 33.95 -25.55 51.07
C GLY A 97 33.32 -26.18 52.33
N ILE A 98 32.18 -25.64 52.79
CA ILE A 98 31.53 -26.11 54.02
C ILE A 98 30.77 -27.42 53.76
N ILE A 99 30.05 -27.54 52.64
CA ILE A 99 29.18 -28.70 52.39
C ILE A 99 29.94 -29.85 51.72
N GLY A 100 30.71 -29.59 50.65
CA GLY A 100 31.40 -30.64 49.91
C GLY A 100 32.76 -31.02 50.49
N GLY A 101 33.60 -30.01 50.76
CA GLY A 101 34.95 -30.20 51.31
C GLY A 101 34.95 -30.66 52.76
N GLY A 102 34.02 -30.12 53.54
CA GLY A 102 33.82 -30.49 54.94
C GLY A 102 33.53 -31.97 55.16
N ILE A 103 32.56 -32.51 54.43
CA ILE A 103 32.15 -33.91 54.56
C ILE A 103 33.28 -34.84 54.12
N GLY A 104 33.93 -34.56 52.98
CA GLY A 104 35.04 -35.37 52.48
C GLY A 104 36.27 -35.36 53.41
N TRP A 105 36.60 -34.20 53.99
CA TRP A 105 37.74 -34.09 54.91
C TRP A 105 37.46 -34.69 56.27
N VAL A 106 36.25 -34.55 56.80
CA VAL A 106 35.82 -35.24 58.03
C VAL A 106 35.92 -36.75 57.84
N VAL A 107 35.44 -37.28 56.72
CA VAL A 107 35.56 -38.71 56.38
C VAL A 107 37.03 -39.13 56.26
N PHE A 108 37.88 -38.33 55.61
CA PHE A 108 39.31 -38.63 55.45
C PHE A 108 40.07 -38.63 56.78
N VAL A 109 39.86 -37.61 57.63
CA VAL A 109 40.47 -37.53 58.97
C VAL A 109 39.98 -38.67 59.85
N PHE A 110 38.68 -39.01 59.77
CA PHE A 110 38.11 -40.12 60.51
C PHE A 110 38.70 -41.47 60.08
N ILE A 111 38.83 -41.72 58.76
CA ILE A 111 39.48 -42.92 58.22
C ILE A 111 40.96 -42.96 58.60
N TYR A 112 41.67 -41.83 58.51
CA TYR A 112 43.09 -41.74 58.85
C TYR A 112 43.34 -42.05 60.33
N ASP A 113 42.59 -41.43 61.25
CA ASP A 113 42.69 -41.71 62.69
C ASP A 113 42.23 -43.14 63.03
N LEU A 114 41.21 -43.68 62.33
CA LEU A 114 40.78 -45.08 62.50
C LEU A 114 41.90 -46.06 62.11
N ILE A 115 42.55 -45.84 60.96
CA ILE A 115 43.67 -46.66 60.48
C ILE A 115 44.87 -46.55 61.43
N HIS A 116 45.16 -45.36 61.95
CA HIS A 116 46.30 -45.14 62.83
C HIS A 116 46.07 -45.74 64.23
N SER A 117 44.84 -45.64 64.75
CA SER A 117 44.42 -46.26 66.01
C SER A 117 44.53 -47.80 65.97
N MET A 118 44.08 -48.43 64.88
CA MET A 118 44.18 -49.88 64.70
C MET A 118 45.64 -50.40 64.63
N LYS A 119 46.61 -49.54 64.32
CA LYS A 119 48.01 -49.94 64.16
C LYS A 119 48.84 -49.82 65.44
N ASN A 120 48.44 -48.95 66.38
CA ASN A 120 49.26 -48.61 67.56
C ASN A 120 48.64 -48.97 68.92
N ASN A 121 47.43 -49.55 68.97
CA ASN A 121 46.78 -50.07 70.18
C ASN A 121 46.77 -49.10 71.39
N GLN A 122 46.74 -47.79 71.13
CA GLN A 122 46.56 -46.75 72.13
C GLN A 122 45.33 -45.92 71.77
N ASN A 123 44.30 -46.00 72.61
CA ASN A 123 43.11 -45.18 72.51
C ASN A 123 43.40 -43.77 73.05
N GLN A 124 43.98 -42.93 72.21
CA GLN A 124 43.92 -41.49 72.40
C GLN A 124 43.20 -40.86 71.22
N PHE A 125 41.87 -40.80 71.32
CA PHE A 125 41.11 -39.82 70.55
C PHE A 125 41.53 -38.45 71.07
N SER A 126 42.48 -37.82 70.38
CA SER A 126 43.07 -36.56 70.82
C SER A 126 41.98 -35.49 70.96
N GLY A 127 41.95 -34.78 72.08
CA GLY A 127 41.07 -33.62 72.32
C GLY A 127 41.28 -32.44 71.37
N ASN A 128 42.06 -32.63 70.30
CA ASN A 128 42.41 -31.66 69.28
C ASN A 128 41.83 -32.02 67.89
N LEU A 129 40.93 -33.01 67.80
CA LEU A 129 40.26 -33.44 66.57
C LEU A 129 39.43 -32.31 65.94
N MET A 130 38.68 -31.56 66.76
CA MET A 130 37.87 -30.43 66.29
C MET A 130 38.75 -29.32 65.67
N GLY A 131 39.92 -29.02 66.27
CA GLY A 131 40.86 -28.05 65.72
C GLY A 131 41.39 -28.45 64.33
N LYS A 132 41.74 -29.73 64.15
CA LYS A 132 42.23 -30.27 62.86
C LYS A 132 41.16 -30.26 61.76
N ILE A 133 39.91 -30.54 62.11
CA ILE A 133 38.77 -30.50 61.17
C ILE A 133 38.48 -29.05 60.75
N TRP A 134 38.42 -28.11 61.69
CA TRP A 134 38.17 -26.70 61.40
C TRP A 134 39.28 -26.05 60.57
N ILE A 135 40.55 -26.35 60.86
CA ILE A 135 41.69 -25.86 60.08
C ILE A 135 41.64 -26.41 58.65
N GLY A 136 41.33 -27.71 58.48
CA GLY A 136 41.18 -28.31 57.15
C GLY A 136 40.02 -27.71 56.34
N MET A 137 38.85 -27.51 56.95
CA MET A 137 37.71 -26.86 56.32
C MET A 137 38.02 -25.42 55.89
N LEU A 138 38.69 -24.64 56.74
CA LEU A 138 39.09 -23.27 56.41
C LEU A 138 40.08 -23.25 55.24
N VAL A 139 41.04 -24.17 55.19
CA VAL A 139 41.99 -24.28 54.07
C VAL A 139 41.28 -24.66 52.77
N VAL A 140 40.38 -25.65 52.79
CA VAL A 140 39.61 -26.06 51.61
C VAL A 140 38.66 -24.97 51.13
N TRP A 141 38.04 -24.23 52.06
CA TRP A 141 37.23 -23.06 51.76
C TRP A 141 38.06 -21.96 51.09
N PHE A 142 39.23 -21.63 51.64
CA PHE A 142 40.11 -20.60 51.11
C PHE A 142 40.60 -20.97 49.70
N ILE A 143 41.02 -22.22 49.49
CA ILE A 143 41.47 -22.73 48.20
C ILE A 143 40.32 -22.73 47.18
N SER A 144 39.12 -23.19 47.55
CA SER A 144 37.96 -23.20 46.64
C SER A 144 37.55 -21.79 46.23
N THR A 145 37.61 -20.83 47.15
CA THR A 145 37.33 -19.41 46.87
C THR A 145 38.37 -18.81 45.92
N ILE A 146 39.65 -19.13 46.10
CA ILE A 146 40.74 -18.71 45.20
C ILE A 146 40.54 -19.32 43.80
N VAL A 147 40.28 -20.63 43.70
CA VAL A 147 40.07 -21.31 42.42
C VAL A 147 38.86 -20.73 41.68
N TYR A 148 37.74 -20.53 42.38
CA TYR A 148 36.55 -19.92 41.80
C TYR A 148 36.83 -18.49 41.30
N TYR A 149 37.52 -17.67 42.08
CA TYR A 149 37.94 -16.33 41.67
C TYR A 149 38.80 -16.34 40.39
N PHE A 150 39.75 -17.28 40.28
CA PHE A 150 40.58 -17.42 39.07
C PHE A 150 39.77 -17.91 37.86
N VAL A 151 38.84 -18.85 38.05
CA VAL A 151 37.97 -19.35 36.98
C VAL A 151 37.02 -18.26 36.47
N GLU A 152 36.36 -17.53 37.35
CA GLU A 152 35.44 -16.43 37.01
C GLU A 152 36.21 -15.29 36.31
N LYS A 153 37.38 -14.93 36.84
CA LYS A 153 38.28 -13.93 36.22
C LYS A 153 38.72 -14.36 34.82
N HIS A 154 39.07 -15.65 34.63
CA HIS A 154 39.46 -16.17 33.32
C HIS A 154 38.28 -16.19 32.33
N LYS A 155 37.07 -16.54 32.79
CA LYS A 155 35.84 -16.50 31.99
C LYS A 155 35.48 -15.08 31.55
N ASN A 156 35.53 -14.11 32.47
CA ASN A 156 35.30 -12.69 32.18
C ASN A 156 36.36 -12.13 31.23
N LEU A 157 37.63 -12.52 31.40
CA LEU A 157 38.71 -12.13 30.49
C LEU A 157 38.52 -12.72 29.08
N LYS A 158 38.06 -13.97 28.97
CA LYS A 158 37.77 -14.62 27.68
C LYS A 158 36.58 -13.96 26.97
N ASN A 159 35.51 -13.65 27.71
CA ASN A 159 34.34 -12.94 27.18
C ASN A 159 34.71 -11.51 26.74
N TYR A 160 35.52 -10.81 27.53
CA TYR A 160 36.05 -9.50 27.18
C TYR A 160 36.90 -9.54 25.91
N LYS A 161 37.85 -10.49 25.80
CA LYS A 161 38.68 -10.69 24.60
C LYS A 161 37.83 -11.01 23.37
N LYS A 162 36.79 -11.84 23.51
CA LYS A 162 35.85 -12.16 22.44
C LYS A 162 35.07 -10.91 21.99
N SER A 163 34.51 -10.15 22.93
CA SER A 163 33.82 -8.88 22.64
C SER A 163 34.73 -7.85 21.96
N LEU A 164 36.00 -7.76 22.36
CA LEU A 164 37.00 -6.90 21.73
C LEU A 164 37.30 -7.35 20.29
N ALA A 165 37.42 -8.66 20.05
CA ALA A 165 37.64 -9.21 18.72
C ALA A 165 36.44 -8.98 17.79
N ASP A 166 35.21 -9.15 18.29
CA ASP A 166 33.97 -8.90 17.54
C ASP A 166 33.83 -7.41 17.19
N LYS A 167 34.15 -6.50 18.12
CA LYS A 167 34.20 -5.05 17.86
C LYS A 167 35.24 -4.70 16.80
N LYS A 168 36.45 -5.27 16.90
CA LYS A 168 37.53 -5.05 15.92
C LYS A 168 37.15 -5.57 14.52
N ALA A 169 36.47 -6.71 14.45
CA ALA A 169 35.94 -7.24 13.20
C ALA A 169 34.86 -6.32 12.60
N SER A 170 33.97 -5.77 13.43
CA SER A 170 32.96 -4.80 13.03
C SER A 170 33.57 -3.50 12.48
N VAL A 171 34.57 -2.94 13.18
CA VAL A 171 35.32 -1.75 12.73
C VAL A 171 36.04 -2.02 11.40
N ASN A 172 36.71 -3.17 11.26
CA ASN A 172 37.36 -3.56 10.01
C ASN A 172 36.37 -3.68 8.84
N LYS A 173 35.17 -4.22 9.09
CA LYS A 173 34.10 -4.31 8.10
C LYS A 173 33.65 -2.92 7.64
N GLU A 174 33.39 -2.01 8.57
CA GLU A 174 33.01 -0.63 8.25
C GLU A 174 34.14 0.13 7.53
N ASN A 175 35.39 -0.04 7.94
CA ASN A 175 36.55 0.54 7.25
C ASN A 175 36.69 0.05 5.81
N SER A 176 36.43 -1.24 5.55
CA SER A 176 36.45 -1.76 4.18
C SER A 176 35.32 -1.17 3.31
N ALA A 177 34.14 -0.91 3.91
CA ALA A 177 33.03 -0.24 3.24
C ALA A 177 33.32 1.26 2.99
N ILE A 178 33.98 1.96 3.91
CA ILE A 178 34.43 3.34 3.69
C ILE A 178 35.47 3.39 2.56
N ALA A 179 36.40 2.43 2.49
CA ALA A 179 37.40 2.38 1.43
C ALA A 179 36.76 2.22 0.03
N SER A 180 35.74 1.37 -0.10
CA SER A 180 35.00 1.22 -1.36
C SER A 180 34.19 2.47 -1.72
N LEU A 181 33.57 3.14 -0.74
CA LEU A 181 32.88 4.41 -0.94
C LEU A 181 33.84 5.55 -1.34
N LYS A 182 35.02 5.65 -0.72
CA LYS A 182 36.06 6.63 -1.12
C LYS A 182 36.57 6.39 -2.54
N LYS A 183 36.73 5.12 -2.94
CA LYS A 183 37.04 4.79 -4.34
C LYS A 183 35.94 5.25 -5.29
N ASN A 184 34.67 5.05 -4.92
CA ASN A 184 33.54 5.54 -5.69
C ASN A 184 33.50 7.08 -5.75
N GLN A 185 33.76 7.77 -4.63
CA GLN A 185 33.86 9.23 -4.56
C GLN A 185 34.91 9.78 -5.55
N ASN A 186 36.12 9.19 -5.56
CA ASN A 186 37.19 9.58 -6.48
C ASN A 186 36.79 9.38 -7.95
N ASN A 187 36.13 8.26 -8.27
CA ASN A 187 35.63 8.01 -9.63
C ASN A 187 34.59 9.06 -10.04
N ILE A 188 33.67 9.43 -9.16
CA ILE A 188 32.65 10.45 -9.43
C ILE A 188 33.31 11.83 -9.61
N GLN A 189 34.30 12.19 -8.79
CA GLN A 189 35.06 13.43 -8.93
C GLN A 189 35.84 13.49 -10.26
N GLN A 190 36.45 12.38 -10.68
CA GLN A 190 37.12 12.30 -11.97
C GLN A 190 36.11 12.50 -13.12
N ASN A 191 34.92 11.88 -13.04
CA ASN A 191 33.85 12.10 -14.01
C ASN A 191 33.32 13.54 -14.01
N LEU A 192 33.29 14.23 -12.87
CA LEU A 192 32.93 15.65 -12.82
C LEU A 192 33.91 16.53 -13.60
N SER A 193 35.21 16.28 -13.45
CA SER A 193 36.24 17.00 -14.20
C SER A 193 36.13 16.76 -15.72
N SER A 194 35.74 15.56 -16.14
CA SER A 194 35.55 15.26 -17.56
C SER A 194 34.28 15.92 -18.11
N PHE A 195 33.23 16.08 -17.30
CA PHE A 195 32.04 16.86 -17.67
C PHE A 195 32.39 18.34 -17.87
N ASP A 196 33.24 18.92 -17.03
CA ASP A 196 33.70 20.31 -17.18
C ASP A 196 34.51 20.52 -18.46
N GLN A 197 35.47 19.65 -18.74
CA GLN A 197 36.23 19.67 -20.00
C GLN A 197 35.32 19.53 -21.22
N THR A 198 34.30 18.66 -21.14
CA THR A 198 33.32 18.49 -22.21
C THR A 198 32.49 19.75 -22.40
N ASN A 199 32.07 20.40 -21.31
CA ASN A 199 31.29 21.64 -21.37
C ASN A 199 32.10 22.80 -21.96
N GLU A 200 33.38 22.93 -21.62
CA GLU A 200 34.28 23.91 -22.24
C GLU A 200 34.42 23.69 -23.75
N ARG A 201 34.62 22.44 -24.18
CA ARG A 201 34.69 22.09 -25.61
C ARG A 201 33.38 22.40 -26.34
N LEU A 202 32.25 22.05 -25.75
CA LEU A 202 30.93 22.33 -26.32
C LEU A 202 30.64 23.83 -26.37
N ASN A 203 31.01 24.59 -25.34
CA ASN A 203 30.89 26.05 -25.31
C ASN A 203 31.70 26.70 -26.44
N ALA A 204 32.95 26.28 -26.63
CA ALA A 204 33.79 26.78 -27.73
C ALA A 204 33.19 26.42 -29.10
N LYS A 205 32.70 25.20 -29.27
CA LYS A 205 32.01 24.75 -30.49
C LYS A 205 30.73 25.56 -30.74
N HIS A 206 29.94 25.82 -29.71
CA HIS A 206 28.71 26.62 -29.77
C HIS A 206 29.00 28.07 -30.14
N ALA A 207 30.02 28.69 -29.52
CA ALA A 207 30.43 30.05 -29.84
C ALA A 207 30.85 30.18 -31.32
N ASN A 208 31.63 29.22 -31.83
CA ASN A 208 32.02 29.18 -33.24
C ASN A 208 30.82 28.96 -34.17
N ALA A 209 29.93 28.04 -33.82
CA ALA A 209 28.70 27.78 -34.58
C ALA A 209 27.78 29.01 -34.62
N LEU A 210 27.65 29.74 -33.50
CA LEU A 210 26.85 30.96 -33.43
C LEU A 210 27.44 32.08 -34.29
N VAL A 211 28.77 32.28 -34.25
CA VAL A 211 29.45 33.27 -35.11
C VAL A 211 29.21 32.94 -36.59
N ASN A 212 29.34 31.66 -36.97
CA ASN A 212 29.08 31.23 -38.34
C ASN A 212 27.61 31.41 -38.74
N TYR A 213 26.67 31.01 -37.88
CA TYR A 213 25.25 31.21 -38.10
C TYR A 213 24.90 32.69 -38.30
N LEU A 214 25.40 33.59 -37.45
CA LEU A 214 25.14 35.02 -37.57
C LEU A 214 25.73 35.61 -38.87
N LYS A 215 26.93 35.16 -39.26
CA LYS A 215 27.56 35.56 -40.51
C LYS A 215 26.73 35.10 -41.72
N VAL A 216 26.36 33.82 -41.76
CA VAL A 216 25.53 33.25 -42.82
C VAL A 216 24.17 33.93 -42.87
N LYS A 217 23.50 34.09 -41.72
CA LYS A 217 22.20 34.77 -41.60
C LYS A 217 22.20 36.15 -42.24
N ASN A 218 23.17 37.00 -41.87
CA ASN A 218 23.21 38.36 -42.38
C ASN A 218 23.43 38.38 -43.90
N ILE A 219 24.40 37.60 -44.39
CA ILE A 219 24.70 37.50 -45.83
C ILE A 219 23.50 36.94 -46.61
N THR A 220 22.91 35.85 -46.13
CA THR A 220 21.77 35.17 -46.76
C THR A 220 20.56 36.09 -46.80
N ILE A 221 20.22 36.79 -45.71
CA ILE A 221 19.09 37.73 -45.69
C ILE A 221 19.31 38.88 -46.67
N GLU A 222 20.49 39.51 -46.64
CA GLU A 222 20.82 40.64 -47.52
C GLU A 222 20.84 40.24 -49.00
N SER A 223 21.47 39.11 -49.32
CA SER A 223 21.54 38.57 -50.68
C SER A 223 20.17 38.15 -51.20
N SER A 224 19.36 37.50 -50.35
CA SER A 224 18.00 37.06 -50.71
C SER A 224 17.08 38.25 -50.94
N LYS A 225 17.19 39.29 -50.10
CA LYS A 225 16.44 40.53 -50.27
C LYS A 225 16.82 41.24 -51.58
N THR A 226 18.12 41.40 -51.83
CA THR A 226 18.63 42.02 -53.06
C THR A 226 18.16 41.27 -54.30
N LEU A 227 18.22 39.94 -54.29
CA LEU A 227 17.73 39.10 -55.38
C LEU A 227 16.22 39.23 -55.54
N TYR A 228 15.45 39.23 -54.45
CA TYR A 228 14.00 39.39 -54.49
C TYR A 228 13.58 40.76 -55.04
N ASP A 229 14.24 41.84 -54.61
CA ASP A 229 14.00 43.20 -55.09
C ASP A 229 14.35 43.34 -56.59
N ALA A 230 15.42 42.69 -57.04
CA ALA A 230 15.78 42.61 -58.46
C ALA A 230 14.72 41.84 -59.26
N LEU A 231 14.23 40.71 -58.75
CA LEU A 231 13.14 39.95 -59.38
C LEU A 231 11.86 40.79 -59.49
N ILE A 232 11.50 41.54 -58.44
CA ILE A 232 10.32 42.41 -58.47
C ILE A 232 10.51 43.46 -59.56
N THR A 233 11.65 44.15 -59.55
CA THR A 233 11.92 45.26 -60.48
C THR A 233 11.82 44.80 -61.94
N GLU A 234 12.36 43.61 -62.25
CA GLU A 234 12.40 43.10 -63.63
C GLU A 234 11.08 42.45 -64.07
N PHE A 235 10.37 41.77 -63.16
CA PHE A 235 9.26 40.89 -63.53
C PHE A 235 7.88 41.34 -63.04
N SER A 236 7.77 42.41 -62.23
CA SER A 236 6.46 42.90 -61.74
C SER A 236 5.53 43.36 -62.85
N SER A 237 6.07 43.79 -63.99
CA SER A 237 5.27 44.16 -65.16
C SER A 237 4.68 42.95 -65.89
N VAL A 238 5.23 41.75 -65.68
CA VAL A 238 4.78 40.50 -66.30
C VAL A 238 3.81 39.77 -65.38
N LEU A 239 4.18 39.60 -64.11
CA LEU A 239 3.37 38.90 -63.13
C LEU A 239 3.47 39.57 -61.76
N ASP A 240 2.32 39.83 -61.13
CA ASP A 240 2.27 40.40 -59.79
C ASP A 240 2.95 39.47 -58.77
N PRO A 241 3.81 39.98 -57.87
CA PRO A 241 4.47 39.17 -56.84
C PRO A 241 3.54 38.31 -55.98
N ARG A 242 2.27 38.70 -55.84
CA ARG A 242 1.25 37.93 -55.11
C ARG A 242 0.92 36.60 -55.80
N ASP A 243 1.06 36.54 -57.11
CA ASP A 243 0.72 35.38 -57.93
C ASP A 243 1.91 34.44 -58.13
N TRP A 244 3.12 34.86 -57.73
CA TRP A 244 4.34 34.04 -57.84
C TRP A 244 4.26 32.74 -57.03
N ALA A 245 3.45 32.71 -55.97
CA ALA A 245 3.19 31.49 -55.21
C ALA A 245 2.55 30.38 -56.07
N ASN A 246 1.87 30.74 -57.16
CA ASN A 246 1.21 29.81 -58.07
C ASN A 246 1.95 29.66 -59.41
N ILE A 247 3.21 30.09 -59.48
CA ILE A 247 3.95 30.17 -60.74
C ILE A 247 4.06 28.83 -61.47
N ASP A 248 4.19 27.73 -60.74
CA ASP A 248 4.23 26.38 -61.31
C ASP A 248 2.91 26.01 -62.00
N LEU A 249 1.79 26.39 -61.39
CA LEU A 249 0.47 26.14 -61.96
C LEU A 249 0.20 27.03 -63.17
N ILE A 250 0.66 28.29 -63.13
CA ILE A 250 0.59 29.23 -64.25
C ILE A 250 1.42 28.70 -65.43
N ILE A 251 2.67 28.27 -65.18
CA ILE A 251 3.54 27.64 -66.19
C ILE A 251 2.86 26.41 -66.79
N PHE A 252 2.33 25.53 -65.93
CA PHE A 252 1.64 24.31 -66.37
C PHE A 252 0.48 24.61 -67.33
N TYR A 253 -0.40 25.57 -67.02
CA TYR A 253 -1.51 25.94 -67.91
C TYR A 253 -1.03 26.52 -69.25
N TYR A 254 0.08 27.27 -69.22
CA TYR A 254 0.70 27.82 -70.42
C TYR A 254 1.33 26.75 -71.33
N GLU A 255 2.10 25.84 -70.74
CA GLU A 255 2.82 24.79 -71.47
C GLU A 255 1.87 23.74 -72.06
N THR A 256 0.83 23.39 -71.32
CA THR A 256 -0.17 22.40 -71.77
C THR A 256 -1.16 22.96 -72.78
N GLY A 257 -1.08 24.25 -73.11
CA GLY A 257 -2.03 24.91 -74.02
C GLY A 257 -3.45 25.02 -73.45
N ARG A 258 -3.61 24.89 -72.13
CA ARG A 258 -4.88 25.07 -71.44
C ARG A 258 -5.23 26.54 -71.25
N ALA A 259 -4.23 27.41 -71.33
CA ALA A 259 -4.38 28.85 -71.42
C ALA A 259 -3.52 29.38 -72.58
N ASP A 260 -4.11 30.25 -73.40
CA ASP A 260 -3.42 30.91 -74.50
C ASP A 260 -2.80 32.25 -74.04
N THR A 261 -3.38 32.86 -73.01
CA THR A 261 -2.90 34.11 -72.41
C THR A 261 -2.67 34.01 -70.90
N LEU A 262 -1.88 34.94 -70.35
CA LEU A 262 -1.54 34.96 -68.92
C LEU A 262 -2.76 35.26 -68.08
N LYS A 263 -3.65 36.07 -68.62
CA LYS A 263 -4.94 36.35 -68.01
C LYS A 263 -5.78 35.10 -67.86
N GLU A 264 -5.83 34.23 -68.87
CA GLU A 264 -6.57 32.96 -68.79
C GLU A 264 -5.94 31.99 -67.81
N ALA A 265 -4.61 31.91 -67.78
CA ALA A 265 -3.90 31.09 -66.80
C ALA A 265 -4.21 31.55 -65.37
N LEU A 266 -4.15 32.86 -65.11
CA LEU A 266 -4.50 33.45 -63.81
C LEU A 266 -5.96 33.20 -63.42
N GLN A 267 -6.90 33.35 -64.36
CA GLN A 267 -8.31 33.01 -64.11
C GLN A 267 -8.54 31.53 -63.78
N GLN A 268 -7.72 30.63 -64.33
CA GLN A 268 -7.77 29.20 -63.96
C GLN A 268 -7.20 28.95 -62.56
N VAL A 269 -6.08 29.60 -62.22
CA VAL A 269 -5.52 29.55 -60.86
C VAL A 269 -6.51 30.07 -59.83
N ASP A 270 -7.17 31.20 -60.09
CA ASP A 270 -8.17 31.78 -59.18
C ASP A 270 -9.35 30.84 -58.96
N ARG A 271 -9.86 30.21 -60.03
CA ARG A 271 -10.92 29.19 -59.92
C ARG A 271 -10.47 28.00 -59.09
N GLN A 272 -9.24 27.52 -59.27
CA GLN A 272 -8.71 26.43 -58.44
C GLN A 272 -8.60 26.84 -56.97
N ARG A 273 -8.09 28.06 -56.67
CA ARG A 273 -8.00 28.57 -55.30
C ARG A 273 -9.36 28.68 -54.62
N GLN A 274 -10.37 29.15 -55.35
CA GLN A 274 -11.74 29.20 -54.84
C GLN A 274 -12.28 27.78 -54.55
N ASN A 275 -12.06 26.83 -55.45
CA ASN A 275 -12.48 25.45 -55.25
C ASN A 275 -11.79 24.81 -54.04
N GLU A 276 -10.49 25.03 -53.84
CA GLU A 276 -9.75 24.53 -52.67
C GLU A 276 -10.26 25.16 -51.37
N ALA A 277 -10.55 26.46 -51.36
CA ALA A 277 -11.15 27.14 -50.21
C ALA A 277 -12.54 26.58 -49.88
N LEU A 278 -13.36 26.30 -50.89
CA LEU A 278 -14.67 25.66 -50.72
C LEU A 278 -14.52 24.23 -50.17
N ILE A 279 -13.61 23.43 -50.71
CA ILE A 279 -13.33 22.07 -50.22
C ILE A 279 -12.89 22.12 -48.75
N LYS A 280 -12.01 23.07 -48.39
CA LYS A 280 -11.57 23.25 -47.01
C LYS A 280 -12.74 23.62 -46.10
N ALA A 281 -13.56 24.60 -46.47
CA ALA A 281 -14.74 25.00 -45.70
C ALA A 281 -15.73 23.85 -45.51
N ILE A 282 -15.94 23.02 -46.55
CA ILE A 282 -16.78 21.81 -46.47
C ILE A 282 -16.18 20.80 -45.50
N LYS A 283 -14.87 20.54 -45.56
CA LYS A 283 -14.18 19.64 -44.61
C LYS A 283 -14.30 20.15 -43.17
N ASP A 284 -14.06 21.44 -42.95
CA ASP A 284 -14.15 22.05 -41.62
C ASP A 284 -15.58 21.98 -41.08
N ALA A 285 -16.59 22.27 -41.90
CA ALA A 285 -17.99 22.12 -41.53
C ALA A 285 -18.37 20.65 -41.23
N SER A 286 -17.91 19.71 -42.05
CA SER A 286 -18.14 18.27 -41.84
C SER A 286 -17.54 17.79 -40.52
N ASN A 287 -16.31 18.21 -40.21
CA ASN A 287 -15.65 17.89 -38.94
C ASN A 287 -16.41 18.49 -37.75
N GLN A 288 -16.87 19.74 -37.85
CA GLN A 288 -17.66 20.38 -36.79
C GLN A 288 -19.00 19.66 -36.56
N ILE A 289 -19.71 19.32 -37.65
CA ILE A 289 -20.97 18.54 -37.58
C ILE A 289 -20.71 17.19 -36.91
N SER A 290 -19.69 16.45 -37.35
CA SER A 290 -19.34 15.15 -36.79
C SER A 290 -19.02 15.25 -35.30
N SER A 291 -18.20 16.22 -34.90
CA SER A 291 -17.85 16.44 -33.48
C SER A 291 -19.06 16.81 -32.62
N THR A 292 -20.01 17.56 -33.19
CA THR A 292 -21.24 17.97 -32.51
C THR A 292 -22.17 16.77 -32.33
N ILE A 293 -22.32 15.94 -33.36
CA ILE A 293 -23.08 14.69 -33.29
C ILE A 293 -22.49 13.78 -32.22
N GLN A 294 -21.17 13.54 -32.25
CA GLN A 294 -20.50 12.71 -31.25
C GLN A 294 -20.75 13.22 -29.82
N ARG A 295 -20.52 14.52 -29.58
CA ARG A 295 -20.78 15.13 -28.27
C ARG A 295 -22.23 14.97 -27.83
N SER A 296 -23.18 15.15 -28.75
CA SER A 296 -24.61 14.99 -28.45
C SER A 296 -24.98 13.54 -28.09
N LEU A 297 -24.37 12.56 -28.77
CA LEU A 297 -24.57 11.14 -28.48
C LEU A 297 -23.95 10.74 -27.14
N ASP A 298 -22.76 11.24 -26.82
CA ASP A 298 -22.11 11.00 -25.53
C ASP A 298 -22.95 11.59 -24.37
N GLN A 299 -23.49 12.79 -24.56
CA GLN A 299 -24.41 13.41 -23.60
C GLN A 299 -25.69 12.60 -23.45
N LEU A 300 -26.30 12.17 -24.55
CA LEU A 300 -27.51 11.35 -24.53
C LEU A 300 -27.25 10.02 -23.80
N GLN A 301 -26.12 9.37 -24.09
CA GLN A 301 -25.73 8.13 -23.43
C GLN A 301 -25.56 8.35 -21.91
N SER A 302 -24.87 9.42 -21.50
CA SER A 302 -24.71 9.76 -20.09
C SER A 302 -26.06 10.00 -19.41
N THR A 303 -26.95 10.77 -20.02
CA THR A 303 -28.31 10.98 -19.51
C THR A 303 -29.08 9.67 -19.39
N MET A 304 -29.02 8.79 -20.39
CA MET A 304 -29.67 7.47 -20.33
C MET A 304 -29.14 6.61 -19.17
N ILE A 305 -27.82 6.59 -18.97
CA ILE A 305 -27.20 5.86 -17.85
C ILE A 305 -27.69 6.40 -16.52
N HIS A 306 -27.72 7.73 -16.34
CA HIS A 306 -28.22 8.35 -15.12
C HIS A 306 -29.69 8.03 -14.86
N CYS A 307 -30.56 8.17 -15.87
CA CYS A 307 -31.97 7.82 -15.73
C CYS A 307 -32.17 6.34 -15.36
N TYR A 308 -31.37 5.44 -15.95
CA TYR A 308 -31.44 4.01 -15.61
C TYR A 308 -30.99 3.73 -14.17
N GLN A 309 -29.93 4.39 -13.71
CA GLN A 309 -29.44 4.27 -12.34
C GLN A 309 -30.46 4.78 -11.33
N ASP A 310 -31.07 5.95 -11.58
CA ASP A 310 -32.10 6.54 -10.73
C ASP A 310 -33.33 5.62 -10.66
N LEU A 311 -33.77 5.09 -11.79
CA LEU A 311 -34.89 4.14 -11.84
C LEU A 311 -34.57 2.85 -11.08
N SER A 312 -33.36 2.32 -11.24
CA SER A 312 -32.90 1.11 -10.54
C SER A 312 -32.86 1.34 -9.02
N LEU A 313 -32.39 2.50 -8.57
CA LEU A 313 -32.38 2.88 -7.17
C LEU A 313 -33.80 3.04 -6.61
N GLN A 314 -34.69 3.68 -7.38
CA GLN A 314 -36.09 3.83 -7.00
C GLN A 314 -36.77 2.47 -6.84
N LEU A 315 -36.55 1.54 -7.78
CA LEU A 315 -37.05 0.17 -7.71
C LEU A 315 -36.52 -0.59 -6.49
N LYS A 316 -35.22 -0.47 -6.20
CA LYS A 316 -34.62 -1.08 -5.01
C LYS A 316 -35.25 -0.54 -3.72
N ASN A 317 -35.44 0.77 -3.63
CA ASN A 317 -36.06 1.41 -2.46
C ASN A 317 -37.52 0.98 -2.30
N GLN A 318 -38.28 0.92 -3.39
CA GLN A 318 -39.65 0.39 -3.37
C GLN A 318 -39.68 -1.07 -2.92
N HIS A 319 -38.78 -1.91 -3.41
CA HIS A 319 -38.67 -3.31 -2.99
C HIS A 319 -38.37 -3.44 -1.49
N ALA A 320 -37.43 -2.64 -0.97
CA ALA A 320 -37.11 -2.63 0.46
C ALA A 320 -38.32 -2.18 1.31
N GLN A 321 -39.07 -1.16 0.88
CA GLN A 321 -40.29 -0.72 1.56
C GLN A 321 -41.37 -1.82 1.55
N VAL A 322 -41.55 -2.51 0.44
CA VAL A 322 -42.49 -3.63 0.33
C VAL A 322 -42.08 -4.77 1.26
N MET A 323 -40.80 -5.14 1.30
CA MET A 323 -40.30 -6.19 2.21
C MET A 323 -40.45 -5.82 3.68
N GLN A 324 -40.22 -4.55 4.02
CA GLN A 324 -40.45 -4.08 5.38
C GLN A 324 -41.95 -4.18 5.75
N ARG A 325 -42.86 -3.76 4.87
CA ARG A 325 -44.30 -3.91 5.08
C ARG A 325 -44.70 -5.38 5.23
N LEU A 326 -44.14 -6.27 4.41
CA LEU A 326 -44.39 -7.71 4.48
C LEU A 326 -43.91 -8.32 5.81
N SER A 327 -42.73 -7.92 6.29
CA SER A 327 -42.22 -8.38 7.59
C SER A 327 -43.10 -7.94 8.77
N ARG A 328 -43.66 -6.72 8.71
CA ARG A 328 -44.61 -6.22 9.71
C ARG A 328 -45.89 -7.05 9.69
N ILE A 329 -46.47 -7.28 8.51
CA ILE A 329 -47.65 -8.13 8.34
C ILE A 329 -47.40 -9.53 8.90
N GLN A 330 -46.22 -10.11 8.65
CA GLN A 330 -45.87 -11.43 9.19
C GLN A 330 -45.79 -11.43 10.73
N SER A 331 -45.20 -10.39 11.33
CA SER A 331 -45.17 -10.22 12.78
C SER A 331 -46.58 -10.06 13.36
N ASP A 332 -47.40 -9.24 12.73
CA ASP A 332 -48.80 -9.02 13.13
C ASP A 332 -49.60 -10.33 13.04
N PHE A 333 -49.39 -11.12 11.98
CA PHE A 333 -50.00 -12.44 11.82
C PHE A 333 -49.54 -13.41 12.91
N HIS A 334 -48.27 -13.41 13.28
CA HIS A 334 -47.77 -14.26 14.37
C HIS A 334 -48.38 -13.86 15.73
N SER A 335 -48.43 -12.56 16.03
CA SER A 335 -49.08 -12.05 17.24
C SER A 335 -50.57 -12.39 17.28
N LEU A 336 -51.26 -12.24 16.15
CA LEU A 336 -52.67 -12.61 16.02
C LEU A 336 -52.86 -14.11 16.26
N ASN A 337 -52.01 -14.95 15.68
CA ASN A 337 -52.06 -16.40 15.87
C ASN A 337 -51.84 -16.80 17.34
N GLU A 338 -50.91 -16.17 18.04
CA GLU A 338 -50.72 -16.40 19.48
C GLU A 338 -51.92 -15.93 20.32
N SER A 339 -52.51 -14.79 19.99
CA SER A 339 -53.77 -14.34 20.62
C SER A 339 -54.92 -15.31 20.38
N VAL A 340 -55.04 -15.86 19.17
CA VAL A 340 -56.05 -16.88 18.81
C VAL A 340 -55.80 -18.17 19.60
N LYS A 341 -54.56 -18.64 19.74
CA LYS A 341 -54.23 -19.82 20.57
C LYS A 341 -54.60 -19.60 22.03
N LYS A 342 -54.29 -18.44 22.60
CA LYS A 342 -54.66 -18.08 23.97
C LYS A 342 -56.17 -18.06 24.15
N ALA A 343 -56.90 -17.42 23.23
CA ALA A 343 -58.35 -17.42 23.24
C ALA A 343 -58.92 -18.85 23.17
N ASN A 344 -58.36 -19.71 22.31
CA ASN A 344 -58.78 -21.09 22.19
C ASN A 344 -58.52 -21.91 23.48
N ALA A 345 -57.36 -21.72 24.12
CA ALA A 345 -57.05 -22.36 25.40
C ALA A 345 -58.00 -21.87 26.52
N SER A 346 -58.32 -20.58 26.55
CA SER A 346 -59.31 -20.02 27.47
C SER A 346 -60.71 -20.61 27.24
N ILE A 347 -61.14 -20.77 25.97
CA ILE A 347 -62.40 -21.43 25.62
C ILE A 347 -62.41 -22.89 26.09
N GLN A 348 -61.32 -23.64 25.88
CA GLN A 348 -61.22 -25.03 26.37
C GLN A 348 -61.27 -25.12 27.89
N ASN A 349 -60.57 -24.23 28.60
CA ASN A 349 -60.62 -24.20 30.06
C ASN A 349 -62.02 -23.85 30.57
N LEU A 350 -62.69 -22.87 29.96
CA LEU A 350 -64.07 -22.52 30.28
C LEU A 350 -65.00 -23.72 30.03
N SER A 351 -64.83 -24.42 28.91
CA SER A 351 -65.59 -25.64 28.60
C SER A 351 -65.41 -26.72 29.66
N LYS A 352 -64.17 -26.98 30.12
CA LYS A 352 -63.90 -27.94 31.20
C LYS A 352 -64.49 -27.49 32.54
N THR A 353 -64.44 -26.20 32.87
CA THR A 353 -65.05 -25.66 34.08
C THR A 353 -66.56 -25.80 34.04
N ILE A 354 -67.19 -25.51 32.90
CA ILE A 354 -68.63 -25.71 32.69
C ILE A 354 -68.95 -27.20 32.88
N GLU A 355 -68.25 -28.10 32.18
CA GLU A 355 -68.45 -29.55 32.27
C GLU A 355 -68.33 -30.06 33.72
N LYS A 356 -67.28 -29.65 34.44
CA LYS A 356 -67.09 -29.99 35.85
C LYS A 356 -68.22 -29.46 36.72
N SER A 357 -68.58 -28.18 36.58
CA SER A 357 -69.67 -27.59 37.37
C SER A 357 -71.03 -28.22 37.07
N THR A 358 -71.27 -28.64 35.83
CA THR A 358 -72.48 -29.37 35.46
C THR A 358 -72.48 -30.77 36.05
N LEU A 359 -71.34 -31.47 36.08
CA LEU A 359 -71.22 -32.79 36.70
C LEU A 359 -71.44 -32.72 38.22
N GLU A 360 -70.81 -31.75 38.90
CA GLU A 360 -71.01 -31.50 40.34
C GLU A 360 -72.47 -31.14 40.64
N SER A 361 -73.11 -30.34 39.78
CA SER A 361 -74.54 -30.01 39.92
C SER A 361 -75.42 -31.24 39.72
N ILE A 362 -75.12 -32.10 38.74
CA ILE A 362 -75.83 -33.36 38.50
C ILE A 362 -75.64 -34.33 39.68
N GLU A 363 -74.43 -34.45 40.23
CA GLU A 363 -74.16 -35.27 41.41
C GLU A 363 -74.91 -34.76 42.64
N THR A 364 -74.94 -33.44 42.84
CA THR A 364 -75.71 -32.82 43.94
C THR A 364 -77.20 -33.07 43.77
N ILE A 365 -77.75 -32.92 42.55
CA ILE A 365 -79.15 -33.22 42.25
C ILE A 365 -79.44 -34.70 42.49
N SER A 366 -78.61 -35.61 41.99
CA SER A 366 -78.79 -37.06 42.15
C SER A 366 -78.68 -37.49 43.62
N SER A 367 -77.74 -36.93 44.39
CA SER A 367 -77.63 -37.20 45.83
C SER A 367 -78.83 -36.69 46.62
N ASN A 368 -79.37 -35.53 46.25
CA ASN A 368 -80.60 -34.99 46.83
C ASN A 368 -81.82 -35.81 46.42
N GLU A 369 -81.90 -36.27 45.17
CA GLU A 369 -82.95 -37.19 44.71
C GLU A 369 -82.87 -38.53 45.45
N TYR A 370 -81.66 -39.08 45.65
CA TYR A 370 -81.46 -40.30 46.42
C TYR A 370 -81.86 -40.11 47.88
N LEU A 371 -81.47 -38.98 48.50
CA LEU A 371 -81.89 -38.63 49.85
C LEU A 371 -83.42 -38.47 49.94
N GLN A 372 -84.04 -37.80 48.97
CA GLN A 372 -85.50 -37.67 48.90
C GLN A 372 -86.17 -39.03 48.72
N HIS A 373 -85.65 -39.91 47.87
CA HIS A 373 -86.15 -41.27 47.73
C HIS A 373 -86.01 -42.09 49.01
N ALA A 374 -84.85 -42.04 49.68
CA ALA A 374 -84.62 -42.72 50.95
C ALA A 374 -85.53 -42.19 52.08
N LEU A 375 -85.73 -40.86 52.13
CA LEU A 375 -86.66 -40.24 53.06
C LEU A 375 -88.11 -40.63 52.75
N LEU A 376 -88.53 -40.65 51.48
CA LEU A 376 -89.87 -41.07 51.08
C LEU A 376 -90.13 -42.55 51.40
N GLU A 377 -89.15 -43.43 51.15
CA GLU A 377 -89.23 -44.84 51.53
C GLU A 377 -89.38 -44.98 53.05
N LYS A 378 -88.61 -44.23 53.84
CA LYS A 378 -88.70 -44.25 55.32
C LYS A 378 -89.96 -43.57 55.86
N ILE A 379 -90.52 -42.53 55.21
CA ILE A 379 -91.77 -41.86 55.62
C ILE A 379 -92.98 -42.79 55.44
N ASN A 380 -92.94 -43.70 54.46
CA ASN A 380 -94.04 -44.63 54.20
C ASN A 380 -93.99 -45.91 55.05
N VAL A 381 -92.96 -46.04 55.90
CA VAL A 381 -92.86 -47.13 56.89
C VAL A 381 -93.59 -46.70 58.15
N ASN A 382 -94.62 -47.47 58.53
CA ASN A 382 -95.42 -47.27 59.74
C ASN A 382 -94.51 -47.06 60.97
N SER A 383 -94.87 -46.13 61.86
CA SER A 383 -94.14 -45.81 63.09
C SER A 383 -93.80 -47.03 63.95
N VAL A 384 -94.60 -48.09 63.87
CA VAL A 384 -94.32 -49.38 64.51
C VAL A 384 -93.02 -50.00 63.98
N ALA A 385 -92.79 -49.99 62.67
CA ALA A 385 -91.59 -50.57 62.06
C ALA A 385 -90.34 -49.68 62.24
N LEU A 386 -90.49 -48.35 62.34
CA LEU A 386 -89.41 -47.44 62.74
C LEU A 386 -89.02 -47.62 64.21
N VAL A 387 -90.00 -47.85 65.09
CA VAL A 387 -89.76 -48.17 66.50
C VAL A 387 -89.24 -49.60 66.65
N ASP A 388 -89.63 -50.55 65.79
CA ASP A 388 -89.09 -51.90 65.78
C ASP A 388 -87.62 -51.92 65.35
N ASP A 389 -87.22 -51.16 64.33
CA ASP A 389 -85.79 -51.00 63.97
C ASP A 389 -84.98 -50.40 65.14
N VAL A 390 -85.56 -49.47 65.90
CA VAL A 390 -84.92 -48.85 67.07
C VAL A 390 -84.94 -49.77 68.30
N ASN A 391 -86.03 -50.53 68.52
CA ASN A 391 -86.17 -51.49 69.62
C ASN A 391 -85.32 -52.75 69.39
N TYR A 392 -85.18 -53.19 68.14
CA TYR A 392 -84.28 -54.28 67.72
C TYR A 392 -82.82 -53.95 68.06
N LEU A 393 -82.43 -52.67 68.03
CA LEU A 393 -81.11 -52.22 68.47
C LEU A 393 -80.97 -52.07 70.01
N LEU A 394 -82.07 -51.98 70.79
CA LEU A 394 -82.01 -51.58 72.20
C LEU A 394 -82.34 -52.68 73.25
N PHE A 395 -83.23 -53.65 73.01
CA PHE A 395 -83.76 -54.50 74.11
C PHE A 395 -83.88 -56.02 73.89
N TYR A 396 -83.31 -56.62 72.84
CA TYR A 396 -83.41 -58.07 72.69
C TYR A 396 -82.46 -58.82 73.66
N LYS A 397 -83.01 -59.42 74.73
CA LYS A 397 -82.30 -60.41 75.58
C LYS A 397 -83.16 -61.64 75.91
N LYS A 398 -82.89 -62.69 75.12
CA LYS A 398 -83.14 -64.14 75.29
C LYS A 398 -84.58 -64.65 75.12
N PRO A 399 -84.77 -65.86 74.56
CA PRO A 399 -84.51 -67.09 75.35
C PRO A 399 -83.45 -68.09 74.77
N ASN A 400 -83.38 -69.37 75.16
CA ASN A 400 -82.38 -70.37 74.66
C ASN A 400 -82.96 -71.35 73.62
N ILE A 401 -82.48 -71.52 72.39
CA ILE A 401 -81.50 -70.77 71.57
C ILE A 401 -82.28 -69.65 70.86
N LEU A 402 -83.09 -69.00 71.67
CA LEU A 402 -84.37 -68.49 71.27
C LEU A 402 -84.24 -67.00 70.97
#